data_AF-A0A3A4JTD5-F1
#
_entry.id   AF-A0A3A4JTD5-F1
#
_cell.length_a   1.000
_cell.length_b   1.000
_cell.length_c   1.000
_cell.angle_alpha   90.00
_cell.angle_beta   90.00
_cell.angle_gamma   90.00
#
_symmetry.space_group_name_H-M   'P 1'
#
loop_
_entity.id
_entity.type
_entity.pdbx_description
1 polymer ?
#
loop_
_entity_poly.entity_id
_entity_poly.type
_entity_poly.pdbx_seq_one_letter_code
_entity_poly.pdbx_strand_id
1 'polypeptide(L)' 'MKAQRVVTFLDRGEVDFLDKLGKDALFTSGMKISRTKIISWTIDFVKKLGINGKNIKSENDFEHRIFETLGHKGSDPLP' A
#
# COMPACT_ATOMS: atom_id res chain seq x y z
N MET A 1 -3.16 -15.86 -14.23
CA MET A 1 -3.83 -14.54 -14.25
C MET A 1 -3.21 -13.68 -15.33
N LYS A 2 -4.02 -12.96 -16.12
CA LYS A 2 -3.52 -12.08 -17.19
C LYS A 2 -3.23 -10.70 -16.60
N ALA A 3 -1.98 -10.25 -16.67
CA ALA A 3 -1.60 -8.92 -16.22
C ALA A 3 -2.34 -7.85 -17.04
N GLN A 4 -2.85 -6.82 -16.37
CA GLN A 4 -3.50 -5.66 -16.98
C GLN A 4 -2.58 -4.45 -16.83
N ARG A 5 -2.45 -3.64 -17.88
CA ARG A 5 -1.72 -2.38 -17.80
C ARG A 5 -2.61 -1.33 -17.17
N VAL A 6 -2.15 -0.76 -16.06
CA VAL A 6 -2.75 0.41 -15.43
C VAL A 6 -1.84 1.60 -15.69
N VAL A 7 -2.42 2.74 -16.09
CA VAL A 7 -1.71 4.01 -16.26
C VAL A 7 -2.36 5.01 -15.31
N THR A 8 -1.55 5.66 -14.49
CA THR A 8 -1.97 6.70 -13.55
C THR A 8 -0.97 7.83 -13.57
N PHE A 9 -1.38 8.99 -13.06
CA PHE A 9 -0.49 10.10 -12.79
C PHE A 9 -0.03 10.01 -11.35
N LEU A 10 1.27 10.26 -11.16
CA LEU A 10 1.88 10.47 -9.86
C LEU A 10 2.69 11.76 -9.97
N ASP A 11 2.67 12.56 -8.93
CA ASP A 11 3.55 13.72 -8.84
C ASP A 11 5.01 13.29 -8.58
N ARG A 12 5.91 14.28 -8.60
CA ARG A 12 7.33 14.03 -8.39
C ARG A 12 7.63 13.45 -7.00
N GLY A 13 6.94 13.95 -5.97
CA GLY A 13 7.13 13.50 -4.59
C GLY A 13 6.72 12.05 -4.40
N GLU A 14 5.60 11.63 -4.99
CA GLU A 14 5.12 10.25 -4.97
C GLU A 14 6.10 9.30 -5.69
N VAL A 15 6.63 9.71 -6.85
CA VAL A 15 7.64 8.92 -7.58
C VAL A 15 8.94 8.81 -6.78
N ASP A 16 9.41 9.92 -6.22
CA ASP A 16 10.63 9.97 -5.40
C ASP A 16 10.49 9.10 -4.14
N PHE A 17 9.30 9.06 -3.53
CA PHE A 17 9.00 8.18 -2.40
C PHE A 17 9.12 6.70 -2.78
N LEU A 18 8.51 6.27 -3.90
CA LEU A 18 8.60 4.88 -4.36
C LEU A 18 10.05 4.48 -4.69
N ASP A 19 10.82 5.39 -5.29
CA ASP A 19 12.24 5.15 -5.58
C ASP A 19 13.08 5.03 -4.33
N LYS A 20 12.81 5.87 -3.33
CA LYS A 20 13.49 5.81 -2.04
C LYS A 20 13.24 4.47 -1.35
N LEU A 21 11.99 3.99 -1.29
CA LEU A 21 11.68 2.67 -0.74
C LEU A 21 12.45 1.54 -1.42
N GLY A 22 12.54 1.55 -2.75
CA GLY A 22 13.31 0.56 -3.51
C GLY A 22 14.81 0.64 -3.23
N LYS A 23 15.37 1.85 -3.12
CA LYS A 23 16.79 2.07 -2.77
C LYS A 23 17.08 1.62 -1.34
N ASP A 24 16.24 2.00 -0.38
CA ASP A 24 16.41 1.64 1.02
C ASP A 24 16.41 0.10 1.17
N ALA A 25 15.47 -0.60 0.54
CA ALA A 25 15.46 -2.06 0.52
C ALA A 25 16.74 -2.66 -0.11
N LEU A 26 17.23 -2.07 -1.21
CA LEU A 26 18.46 -2.52 -1.87
C LEU A 26 19.69 -2.33 -0.96
N PHE A 27 19.82 -1.18 -0.31
CA PHE A 27 20.98 -0.87 0.52
C PHE A 27 20.95 -1.58 1.88
N THR A 28 19.77 -1.85 2.43
CA THR A 28 19.63 -2.49 3.75
C THR A 28 19.58 -4.01 3.67
N SER A 29 18.97 -4.58 2.63
CA SER A 29 18.71 -6.03 2.53
C SER A 29 19.24 -6.68 1.25
N GLY A 30 19.80 -5.89 0.32
CA GLY A 30 20.20 -6.37 -1.01
C GLY A 30 19.02 -6.62 -1.95
N MET A 31 17.77 -6.45 -1.50
CA MET A 31 16.58 -6.74 -2.29
C MET A 31 16.28 -5.61 -3.28
N LYS A 32 16.33 -5.93 -4.57
CA LYS A 32 15.84 -5.03 -5.62
C LYS A 32 14.32 -5.09 -5.69
N ILE A 33 13.66 -3.96 -5.44
CA ILE A 33 12.19 -3.85 -5.51
C ILE A 33 11.83 -2.77 -6.53
N SER A 34 10.98 -3.11 -7.51
CA SER A 34 10.48 -2.13 -8.48
C SER A 34 9.27 -1.37 -7.94
N ARG A 35 9.00 -0.17 -8.48
CA ARG A 35 7.79 0.62 -8.16
C ARG A 35 6.50 -0.20 -8.27
N THR A 36 6.35 -0.97 -9.34
CA THR A 36 5.20 -1.86 -9.56
C THR A 36 5.09 -2.94 -8.48
N LYS A 37 6.21 -3.48 -8.00
CA LYS A 37 6.24 -4.48 -6.93
C LYS A 37 5.79 -3.88 -5.60
N ILE A 38 6.25 -2.66 -5.28
CA ILE A 38 5.82 -1.91 -4.09
C ILE A 38 4.30 -1.72 -4.15
N ILE A 39 3.77 -1.17 -5.25
CA ILE A 39 2.33 -0.94 -5.43
C ILE A 39 1.55 -2.26 -5.33
N SER A 40 2.04 -3.33 -5.96
CA SER A 40 1.40 -4.66 -5.88
C SER A 40 1.32 -5.17 -4.44
N TRP A 41 2.39 -5.03 -3.66
CA TRP A 41 2.39 -5.44 -2.26
C TRP A 41 1.46 -4.60 -1.40
N THR A 42 1.39 -3.29 -1.63
CA THR A 42 0.44 -2.41 -0.95
C THR A 42 -1.00 -2.83 -1.25
N ILE A 43 -1.33 -3.12 -2.51
CA ILE A 43 -2.67 -3.62 -2.90
C ILE A 43 -2.98 -4.94 -2.20
N ASP A 44 -2.05 -5.90 -2.21
CA ASP A 44 -2.24 -7.19 -1.55
C ASP A 44 -2.39 -7.05 -0.03
N PHE A 45 -1.66 -6.12 0.58
CA PHE A 45 -1.78 -5.81 2.01
C PHE A 45 -3.15 -5.22 2.35
N VAL A 46 -3.60 -4.20 1.63
CA VAL A 46 -4.93 -3.59 1.84
C VAL A 46 -6.05 -4.62 1.66
N LYS A 47 -5.93 -5.53 0.68
CA LYS A 47 -6.87 -6.66 0.51
C LYS A 47 -6.86 -7.63 1.69
N LYS A 48 -5.68 -7.98 2.21
CA LYS A 48 -5.55 -8.85 3.39
C LYS A 48 -6.14 -8.21 4.65
N LEU A 49 -6.15 -6.89 4.74
CA LEU A 49 -6.83 -6.17 5.80
C LEU A 49 -8.36 -6.15 5.66
N GLY A 50 -8.93 -6.68 4.57
CA GLY A 50 -10.38 -6.69 4.35
C GLY A 50 -10.96 -5.33 3.93
N ILE A 51 -10.09 -4.36 3.65
CA ILE A 51 -10.49 -3.02 3.22
C ILE A 51 -11.12 -3.12 1.83
N ASN A 52 -12.27 -2.48 1.66
CA ASN A 52 -13.05 -2.49 0.43
C ASN A 52 -13.68 -1.13 0.15
N GLY A 53 -14.21 -0.97 -1.08
CA GLY A 53 -14.78 0.26 -1.62
C GLY A 53 -16.13 0.71 -1.04
N LYS A 54 -16.78 -0.07 -0.16
CA LYS A 54 -18.16 0.22 0.25
C LYS A 54 -18.25 1.52 1.02
N ASN A 55 -19.09 2.45 0.58
CA ASN A 55 -19.33 3.76 1.20
C ASN A 55 -18.13 4.72 1.24
N ILE A 56 -17.09 4.52 0.43
CA ILE A 56 -16.00 5.50 0.29
C ILE A 56 -16.45 6.57 -0.72
N LYS A 57 -16.49 7.83 -0.28
CA LYS A 57 -16.89 8.99 -1.10
C LYS A 57 -15.76 10.01 -1.25
N SER A 58 -14.74 9.91 -0.41
CA SER A 58 -13.59 10.79 -0.38
C SER A 58 -12.31 10.02 -0.03
N GLU A 59 -11.17 10.65 -0.27
CA GLU A 59 -9.86 10.17 0.18
C GLU A 59 -9.84 9.98 1.71
N ASN A 60 -10.37 10.94 2.46
CA ASN A 60 -10.46 10.87 3.92
C ASN A 60 -11.26 9.65 4.41
N ASP A 61 -12.33 9.23 3.71
CA ASP A 61 -13.08 8.04 4.09
C ASP A 61 -12.24 6.77 3.95
N PHE A 62 -11.40 6.72 2.91
CA PHE A 62 -10.50 5.59 2.67
C PHE A 62 -9.38 5.55 3.71
N GLU A 63 -8.78 6.70 4.01
CA GLU A 63 -7.77 6.86 5.05
C GLU A 63 -8.32 6.46 6.43
N HIS A 64 -9.50 6.96 6.78
CA HIS A 64 -10.18 6.63 8.04
C HIS A 64 -10.40 5.12 8.16
N ARG A 65 -10.85 4.46 7.09
CA ARG A 65 -11.04 3.01 7.09
C ARG A 65 -9.73 2.24 7.28
N ILE A 66 -8.62 2.70 6.68
CA ILE A 66 -7.30 2.10 6.92
C ILE A 66 -6.95 2.22 8.40
N PHE A 67 -7.09 3.41 9.00
CA PHE A 67 -6.78 3.63 10.41
C PHE A 67 -7.68 2.82 11.36
N GLU A 68 -8.99 2.77 11.14
CA GLU A 68 -9.89 1.94 11.93
C GLU A 68 -9.46 0.47 11.92
N THR A 69 -9.13 -0.04 10.73
CA THR A 69 -8.73 -1.44 10.54
C THR A 69 -7.41 -1.76 11.23
N LEU A 70 -6.47 -0.81 11.27
CA LEU A 70 -5.19 -0.96 11.96
C LEU A 70 -5.32 -0.77 13.48
N GLY A 71 -6.16 0.18 13.92
CA GLY A 71 -6.39 0.49 15.33
C GLY A 71 -7.12 -0.64 16.07
N HIS A 72 -8.04 -1.35 15.41
CA HIS A 72 -8.75 -2.49 15.99
C HIS A 72 -7.82 -3.69 16.28
N LYS A 73 -6.70 -3.84 15.56
CA LYS A 73 -5.73 -4.92 15.79
C LYS A 73 -4.73 -4.66 16.94
N GLY A 74 -4.80 -3.50 17.59
CA GLY A 74 -3.98 -3.19 18.77
C GLY A 74 -4.58 -3.64 20.10
N SER A 75 -5.86 -4.06 20.11
CA SER A 75 -6.61 -4.44 21.32
C SER A 75 -7.00 -5.92 21.40
N ASP A 76 -6.66 -6.73 20.39
CA ASP A 76 -6.87 -8.16 20.46
C ASP A 76 -5.71 -8.81 21.24
N PRO A 77 -5.96 -9.55 22.33
CA PRO A 77 -4.92 -10.38 22.91
C PRO A 77 -4.51 -11.43 21.89
N LEU A 78 -3.21 -11.56 21.66
CA LEU A 78 -2.64 -12.67 20.90
C LEU A 78 -3.10 -14.00 21.53
N PRO A 79 -3.35 -15.05 20.72
CA PRO A 79 -3.61 -16.38 21.25
C PRO A 79 -2.43 -16.90 22.10
#